data_AF-A0A7W8L8V5-F1
#
_entry.id   AF-A0A7W8L8V5-F1
#
_cell.length_a   1.000
_cell.length_b   1.000
_cell.length_c   1.000
_cell.angle_alpha   90.00
_cell.angle_beta   90.00
_cell.angle_gamma   90.00
#
_symmetry.space_group_name_H-M   'P 1'
#
loop_
_entity.id
_entity.type
_entity.pdbx_description
1 polymer ?
#
loop_
_entity_poly.entity_id
_entity_poly.type
_entity_poly.pdbx_seq_one_letter_code
_entity_poly.pdbx_strand_id
1 'polypeptide(L)'
;MSRPAAVTADAIRATVLALLAEAGDPAPASDARFRRIVSVRKLRARLGAGDPATLSRHLNAIEAELVHAGLTGFAIPDVPPGIATQMRALWEAAVVTQLDDVVQLRQQAEAVKAAADAARHEAELRTELLRTELADLHAQLAARDEELLGLRLESRALQERTRLQESASAELQSQLATAGEAAAEAASTHAGELAAERMRYDGLSRQLLRETAHQRETFQTERVRLEGELARAGERLAALEALRERLLAELGEERNGRQHAAAEAAALATLVEQQRQTLALVGTATAKQQAAGGRRSARRATRTTTAAASTSPRTAR
;
A
#
# COMPACT_ATOMS: atom_id res chain seq x y z
N MET A 1 -116.81 -37.48 59.15
CA MET A 1 -115.85 -36.38 58.95
C MET A 1 -116.61 -35.06 59.07
N SER A 2 -116.57 -34.46 60.26
CA SER A 2 -117.26 -33.22 60.59
C SER A 2 -116.66 -32.03 59.82
N ARG A 3 -117.51 -31.25 59.13
CA ARG A 3 -117.15 -30.02 58.41
C ARG A 3 -116.41 -29.04 59.35
N PRO A 4 -115.28 -28.43 58.95
CA PRO A 4 -114.70 -27.32 59.70
C PRO A 4 -115.66 -26.12 59.64
N ALA A 5 -115.95 -25.53 60.80
CA ALA A 5 -116.79 -24.34 60.90
C ALA A 5 -116.17 -23.21 60.06
N ALA A 6 -117.00 -22.57 59.22
CA ALA A 6 -116.56 -21.44 58.41
C ALA A 6 -116.24 -20.27 59.34
N VAL A 7 -114.96 -19.97 59.50
CA VAL A 7 -114.50 -18.78 60.22
C VAL A 7 -114.86 -17.55 59.39
N THR A 8 -115.70 -16.66 59.93
CA THR A 8 -116.14 -15.43 59.26
C THR A 8 -115.10 -14.31 59.41
N ALA A 9 -115.09 -13.36 58.47
CA ALA A 9 -114.16 -12.23 58.49
C ALA A 9 -114.29 -11.38 59.76
N ASP A 10 -115.50 -11.24 60.29
CA ASP A 10 -115.76 -10.50 61.53
C ASP A 10 -115.19 -11.23 62.77
N ALA A 11 -115.22 -12.57 62.78
CA ALA A 11 -114.61 -13.35 63.85
C ALA A 11 -113.08 -13.23 63.84
N ILE A 12 -112.47 -13.14 62.65
CA ILE A 12 -111.03 -12.86 62.49
C ILE A 12 -110.71 -11.45 63.00
N ARG A 13 -111.50 -10.45 62.63
CA ARG A 13 -111.27 -9.06 63.05
C ARG A 13 -111.43 -8.89 64.57
N ALA A 14 -112.47 -9.48 65.16
CA ALA A 14 -112.70 -9.44 66.60
C ALA A 14 -111.57 -10.12 67.39
N THR A 15 -111.05 -11.25 66.90
CA THR A 15 -109.93 -11.97 67.55
C THR A 15 -108.58 -11.26 67.39
N VAL A 16 -108.33 -10.60 66.26
CA VAL A 16 -107.14 -9.75 66.09
C VAL A 16 -107.19 -8.54 67.04
N LEU A 17 -108.34 -7.87 67.16
CA LEU A 17 -108.51 -6.76 68.09
C LEU A 17 -108.41 -7.21 69.56
N ALA A 18 -108.92 -8.41 69.90
CA ALA A 18 -108.75 -8.98 71.23
C ALA A 18 -107.28 -9.30 71.55
N LEU A 19 -106.52 -9.85 70.59
CA LEU A 19 -105.08 -10.12 70.76
C LEU A 19 -104.26 -8.83 70.94
N LEU A 20 -104.66 -7.74 70.31
CA LEU A 20 -104.06 -6.42 70.50
C LEU A 20 -104.46 -5.79 71.84
N ALA A 21 -105.72 -5.95 72.26
CA ALA A 21 -106.20 -5.45 73.55
C ALA A 21 -105.61 -6.22 74.75
N GLU A 22 -105.44 -7.55 74.64
CA GLU A 22 -104.76 -8.39 75.64
C GLU A 22 -103.28 -8.03 75.78
N ALA A 23 -102.65 -7.50 74.72
CA ALA A 23 -101.29 -6.99 74.77
C ALA A 23 -101.18 -5.63 75.49
N GLY A 24 -102.31 -5.01 75.86
CA GLY A 24 -102.37 -3.86 76.78
C GLY A 24 -101.85 -2.53 76.22
N ASP A 25 -101.87 -2.33 74.90
CA ASP A 25 -101.23 -1.17 74.26
C ASP A 25 -102.25 -0.07 73.86
N PRO A 26 -102.08 1.20 74.27
CA PRO A 26 -102.76 2.34 73.66
C PRO A 26 -102.12 2.65 72.29
N ALA A 27 -102.94 2.89 71.27
CA ALA A 27 -102.56 3.02 69.85
C ALA A 27 -101.41 4.03 69.53
N PRO A 28 -100.72 3.93 68.35
CA PRO A 28 -100.78 2.88 67.33
C PRO A 28 -99.45 2.15 67.01
N ALA A 29 -99.57 0.92 66.48
CA ALA A 29 -98.49 0.00 66.14
C ALA A 29 -97.85 0.28 64.76
N SER A 30 -96.52 0.25 64.66
CA SER A 30 -95.82 0.14 63.36
C SER A 30 -95.93 -1.28 62.80
N ASP A 31 -95.78 -1.46 61.47
CA ASP A 31 -95.84 -2.76 60.78
C ASP A 31 -95.04 -3.86 61.50
N ALA A 32 -93.80 -3.54 61.89
CA ALA A 32 -92.92 -4.47 62.59
C ALA A 32 -93.45 -4.90 63.97
N ARG A 33 -94.22 -4.04 64.66
CA ARG A 33 -94.83 -4.32 65.97
C ARG A 33 -96.11 -5.14 65.85
N PHE A 34 -96.97 -4.81 64.89
CA PHE A 34 -98.21 -5.55 64.63
C PHE A 34 -97.93 -7.02 64.29
N ARG A 35 -96.94 -7.29 63.43
CA ARG A 35 -96.52 -8.67 63.06
C ARG A 35 -95.90 -9.46 64.21
N ARG A 36 -95.35 -8.79 65.23
CA ARG A 36 -94.78 -9.45 66.42
C ARG A 36 -95.88 -9.96 67.36
N ILE A 37 -96.95 -9.18 67.51
CA ILE A 37 -98.05 -9.47 68.43
C ILE A 37 -99.01 -10.46 67.79
N VAL A 38 -99.42 -10.19 66.54
CA VAL A 38 -100.40 -10.97 65.78
C VAL A 38 -99.68 -11.78 64.72
N SER A 39 -99.81 -13.11 64.78
CA SER A 39 -99.29 -14.01 63.75
C SER A 39 -100.36 -15.00 63.33
N VAL A 40 -100.29 -15.47 62.08
CA VAL A 40 -101.24 -16.47 61.52
C VAL A 40 -101.35 -17.70 62.43
N ARG A 41 -100.23 -18.11 63.06
CA ARG A 41 -100.20 -19.22 64.02
C ARG A 41 -100.99 -18.93 65.30
N LYS A 42 -100.82 -17.74 65.90
CA LYS A 42 -101.56 -17.33 67.11
C LYS A 42 -103.05 -17.15 66.84
N LEU A 43 -103.36 -16.55 65.68
CA LEU A 43 -104.74 -16.33 65.22
C LEU A 43 -105.46 -17.66 65.00
N ARG A 44 -104.81 -18.62 64.34
CA ARG A 44 -105.35 -19.98 64.14
C ARG A 44 -105.52 -20.74 65.46
N ALA A 45 -104.60 -20.59 66.41
CA ALA A 45 -104.69 -21.23 67.72
C ALA A 45 -105.89 -20.74 68.54
N ARG A 46 -106.29 -19.47 68.41
CA ARG A 46 -107.46 -18.90 69.08
C ARG A 46 -108.79 -19.19 68.37
N LEU A 47 -108.77 -19.29 67.04
CA LEU A 47 -109.95 -19.57 66.22
C LEU A 47 -110.25 -21.08 66.08
N GLY A 48 -109.28 -21.95 66.41
CA GLY A 48 -109.43 -23.41 66.37
C GLY A 48 -109.51 -24.03 64.96
N ALA A 49 -109.77 -23.23 63.92
CA ALA A 49 -109.83 -23.63 62.52
C ALA A 49 -109.51 -22.44 61.59
N GLY A 50 -109.30 -22.71 60.30
CA GLY A 50 -109.06 -21.68 59.28
C GLY A 50 -107.85 -22.00 58.38
N ASP A 51 -108.00 -21.71 57.08
CA ASP A 51 -106.94 -21.89 56.11
C ASP A 51 -105.85 -20.80 56.28
N PRO A 52 -104.56 -21.16 56.29
CA PRO A 52 -103.48 -20.21 56.57
C PRO A 52 -103.38 -19.09 55.51
N ALA A 53 -103.72 -19.39 54.26
CA ALA A 53 -103.70 -18.41 53.17
C ALA A 53 -104.82 -17.37 53.30
N THR A 54 -106.02 -17.76 53.71
CA THR A 54 -107.15 -16.84 53.91
C THR A 54 -106.95 -15.99 55.16
N LEU A 55 -106.46 -16.60 56.24
CA LEU A 55 -106.06 -15.88 57.45
C LEU A 55 -104.96 -14.85 57.16
N SER A 56 -103.92 -15.20 56.40
CA SER A 56 -102.85 -14.25 56.05
C SER A 56 -103.36 -13.06 55.23
N ARG A 57 -104.31 -13.27 54.30
CA ARG A 57 -104.89 -12.17 53.51
C ARG A 57 -105.72 -11.23 54.36
N HIS A 58 -106.57 -11.77 55.24
CA HIS A 58 -107.35 -10.93 56.15
C HIS A 58 -106.48 -10.23 57.19
N LEU A 59 -105.42 -10.89 57.67
CA LEU A 59 -104.46 -10.30 58.60
C LEU A 59 -103.71 -9.14 57.94
N ASN A 60 -103.23 -9.28 56.70
CA ASN A 60 -102.58 -8.20 55.94
C ASN A 60 -103.54 -7.04 55.63
N ALA A 61 -104.82 -7.32 55.35
CA ALA A 61 -105.83 -6.29 55.16
C ALA A 61 -106.09 -5.50 56.45
N ILE A 62 -106.20 -6.20 57.59
CA ILE A 62 -106.36 -5.59 58.92
C ILE A 62 -105.08 -4.83 59.34
N GLU A 63 -103.88 -5.33 58.98
CA GLU A 63 -102.59 -4.64 59.17
C GLU A 63 -102.60 -3.28 58.47
N ALA A 64 -102.91 -3.28 57.17
CA ALA A 64 -102.95 -2.06 56.38
C ALA A 64 -103.99 -1.06 56.91
N GLU A 65 -105.18 -1.53 57.31
CA GLU A 65 -106.22 -0.68 57.91
C GLU A 65 -105.78 -0.07 59.25
N LEU A 66 -105.19 -0.86 60.15
CA LEU A 66 -104.78 -0.40 61.49
C LEU A 66 -103.54 0.51 61.46
N VAL A 67 -102.59 0.23 60.57
CA VAL A 67 -101.40 1.07 60.40
C VAL A 67 -101.78 2.38 59.71
N HIS A 68 -102.65 2.33 58.70
CA HIS A 68 -103.18 3.54 58.07
C HIS A 68 -103.99 4.39 59.06
N ALA A 69 -104.88 3.76 59.84
CA ALA A 69 -105.59 4.43 60.93
C ALA A 69 -104.63 5.00 61.98
N GLY A 70 -103.54 4.30 62.30
CA GLY A 70 -102.49 4.72 63.23
C GLY A 70 -101.67 5.91 62.77
N LEU A 71 -101.38 6.01 61.47
CA LEU A 71 -100.73 7.18 60.86
C LEU A 71 -101.66 8.40 60.82
N THR A 72 -102.95 8.19 60.59
CA THR A 72 -103.96 9.27 60.66
C THR A 72 -104.32 9.69 62.09
N GLY A 73 -104.12 8.80 63.06
CA GLY A 73 -104.44 8.98 64.49
C GLY A 73 -103.31 9.55 65.34
N PHE A 74 -102.15 9.88 64.77
CA PHE A 74 -101.06 10.55 65.47
C PHE A 74 -101.40 12.03 65.68
N ALA A 75 -102.41 12.30 66.52
CA ALA A 75 -102.65 13.62 67.07
C ALA A 75 -101.66 13.83 68.21
N ILE A 76 -100.66 14.69 67.98
CA ILE A 76 -99.86 15.25 69.07
C ILE A 76 -100.87 15.93 70.01
N PRO A 77 -100.97 15.51 71.29
CA PRO A 77 -101.90 16.12 72.22
C PRO A 77 -101.58 17.62 72.29
N ASP A 78 -102.62 18.45 72.22
CA ASP A 78 -102.59 19.93 72.26
C ASP A 78 -102.43 20.70 70.93
N VAL A 79 -102.41 20.03 69.77
CA VAL A 79 -102.39 20.74 68.47
C VAL A 79 -103.75 20.64 67.76
N PRO A 80 -104.42 21.78 67.44
CA PRO A 80 -105.66 21.81 66.68
C PRO A 80 -105.56 21.09 65.32
N PRO A 81 -106.60 20.36 64.89
CA PRO A 81 -106.53 19.44 63.75
C PRO A 81 -106.16 20.12 62.42
N GLY A 82 -106.55 21.39 62.22
CA GLY A 82 -106.17 22.19 61.04
C GLY A 82 -104.68 22.59 61.00
N ILE A 83 -104.05 22.76 62.17
CA ILE A 83 -102.61 23.05 62.27
C ILE A 83 -101.81 21.76 62.06
N ALA A 84 -102.29 20.63 62.58
CA ALA A 84 -101.64 19.33 62.40
C ALA A 84 -101.60 18.87 60.92
N THR A 85 -102.62 19.20 60.10
CA THR A 85 -102.59 18.95 58.65
C THR A 85 -101.64 19.89 57.93
N GLN A 86 -101.60 21.17 58.29
CA GLN A 86 -100.64 22.12 57.69
C GLN A 86 -99.19 21.76 58.04
N MET A 87 -98.90 21.36 59.28
CA MET A 87 -97.58 20.89 59.69
C MET A 87 -97.17 19.60 58.97
N ARG A 88 -98.11 18.67 58.75
CA ARG A 88 -97.84 17.47 57.93
C ARG A 88 -97.55 17.83 56.48
N ALA A 89 -98.34 18.71 55.87
CA ALA A 89 -98.09 19.18 54.50
C ALA A 89 -96.75 19.91 54.36
N LEU A 90 -96.37 20.74 55.34
CA LEU A 90 -95.06 21.40 55.38
C LEU A 90 -93.92 20.38 55.56
N TRP A 91 -94.11 19.37 56.40
CA TRP A 91 -93.13 18.32 56.62
C TRP A 91 -92.96 17.44 55.37
N GLU A 92 -94.06 17.03 54.73
CA GLU A 92 -94.05 16.31 53.46
C GLU A 92 -93.36 17.12 52.37
N ALA A 93 -93.68 18.41 52.23
CA ALA A 93 -93.01 19.29 51.27
C ALA A 93 -91.50 19.41 51.57
N ALA A 94 -91.11 19.57 52.84
CA ALA A 94 -89.70 19.64 53.25
C ALA A 94 -88.96 18.32 52.96
N VAL A 95 -89.58 17.17 53.24
CA VAL A 95 -89.01 15.84 52.95
C VAL A 95 -88.87 15.62 51.44
N VAL A 96 -89.85 16.04 50.64
CA VAL A 96 -89.75 15.98 49.16
C VAL A 96 -88.59 16.85 48.67
N THR A 97 -88.47 18.10 49.13
CA THR A 97 -87.33 18.95 48.74
C THR A 97 -85.99 18.38 49.16
N GLN A 98 -85.89 17.78 50.35
CA GLN A 98 -84.66 17.12 50.81
C GLN A 98 -84.33 15.87 49.99
N LEU A 99 -85.34 15.08 49.60
CA LEU A 99 -85.14 13.92 48.73
C LEU A 99 -84.71 14.36 47.33
N ASP A 100 -85.30 15.43 46.78
CA ASP A 100 -84.90 16.02 45.51
C ASP A 100 -83.45 16.51 45.55
N ASP A 101 -83.04 17.20 46.62
CA ASP A 101 -81.66 17.65 46.83
C ASP A 101 -80.69 16.45 46.92
N VAL A 102 -81.06 15.37 47.61
CA VAL A 102 -80.23 14.15 47.68
C VAL A 102 -80.11 13.48 46.31
N VAL A 103 -81.19 13.44 45.53
CA VAL A 103 -81.16 12.90 44.16
C VAL A 103 -80.29 13.77 43.26
N GLN A 104 -80.41 15.10 43.35
CA GLN A 104 -79.56 16.03 42.61
C GLN A 104 -78.09 15.88 43.00
N LEU A 105 -77.76 15.83 44.29
CA LEU A 105 -76.40 15.61 44.78
C LEU A 105 -75.85 14.26 44.31
N ARG A 106 -76.68 13.21 44.29
CA ARG A 106 -76.28 11.92 43.76
C ARG A 106 -75.98 11.98 42.26
N GLN A 107 -76.84 12.62 41.47
CA GLN A 107 -76.61 12.81 40.03
C GLN A 107 -75.36 13.64 39.76
N GLN A 108 -75.13 14.71 40.53
CA GLN A 108 -73.92 15.52 40.44
C GLN A 108 -72.67 14.71 40.82
N ALA A 109 -72.73 13.90 41.87
CA ALA A 109 -71.63 13.02 42.28
C ALA A 109 -71.33 11.95 41.22
N GLU A 110 -72.36 11.34 40.63
CA GLU A 110 -72.22 10.38 39.53
C GLU A 110 -71.62 11.04 38.28
N ALA A 111 -72.03 12.28 37.95
CA ALA A 111 -71.47 13.05 36.84
C ALA A 111 -70.00 13.44 37.07
N VAL A 112 -69.64 13.92 38.27
CA VAL A 112 -68.26 14.24 38.63
C VAL A 112 -67.38 12.99 38.61
N LYS A 113 -67.89 11.86 39.11
CA LYS A 113 -67.17 10.58 39.04
C LYS A 113 -66.92 10.17 37.59
N ALA A 114 -67.95 10.20 36.74
CA ALA A 114 -67.80 9.85 35.33
C ALA A 114 -66.79 10.76 34.61
N ALA A 115 -66.81 12.07 34.90
CA ALA A 115 -65.84 13.02 34.35
C ALA A 115 -64.40 12.74 34.86
N ALA A 116 -64.24 12.41 36.14
CA ALA A 116 -62.95 12.06 36.72
C ALA A 116 -62.40 10.75 36.14
N ASP A 117 -63.24 9.74 35.94
CA ASP A 117 -62.86 8.46 35.35
C ASP A 117 -62.48 8.63 33.88
N ALA A 118 -63.20 9.45 33.11
CA ALA A 118 -62.83 9.81 31.74
C ALA A 118 -61.49 10.56 31.67
N ALA A 119 -61.26 11.54 32.55
CA ALA A 119 -60.00 12.28 32.62
C ALA A 119 -58.82 11.39 33.04
N ARG A 120 -59.04 10.44 33.96
CA ARG A 120 -58.04 9.43 34.33
C ARG A 120 -57.69 8.54 33.15
N HIS A 121 -58.69 8.01 32.45
CA HIS A 121 -58.45 7.16 31.29
C HIS A 121 -57.71 7.91 30.17
N GLU A 122 -58.09 9.16 29.90
CA GLU A 122 -57.37 9.99 28.92
C GLU A 122 -55.91 10.24 29.35
N ALA A 123 -55.66 10.51 30.64
CA ALA A 123 -54.31 10.68 31.16
C ALA A 123 -53.50 9.38 31.04
N GLU A 124 -54.09 8.23 31.36
CA GLU A 124 -53.47 6.90 31.20
C GLU A 124 -53.05 6.67 29.74
N LEU A 125 -53.97 6.85 28.79
CA LEU A 125 -53.67 6.72 27.36
C LEU A 125 -52.55 7.66 26.89
N ARG A 126 -52.56 8.91 27.35
CA ARG A 126 -51.45 9.86 27.06
C ARG A 126 -50.13 9.40 27.65
N THR A 127 -50.13 8.84 28.87
CA THR A 127 -48.90 8.32 29.47
C THR A 127 -48.37 7.09 28.73
N GLU A 128 -49.24 6.22 28.23
CA GLU A 128 -48.86 5.06 27.43
C GLU A 128 -48.27 5.49 26.09
N LEU A 129 -48.91 6.44 25.40
CA LEU A 129 -48.40 7.01 24.16
C LEU A 129 -47.04 7.69 24.33
N LEU A 130 -46.87 8.50 25.39
CA LEU A 130 -45.57 9.12 25.70
C LEU A 130 -44.51 8.08 26.04
N ARG A 131 -44.87 6.97 26.69
CA ARG A 131 -43.93 5.86 26.96
C ARG A 131 -43.49 5.18 25.67
N THR A 132 -44.40 4.96 24.72
CA THR A 132 -44.04 4.39 23.41
C THR A 132 -43.16 5.33 22.62
N GLU A 133 -43.48 6.63 22.57
CA GLU A 133 -42.65 7.63 21.88
C GLU A 133 -41.25 7.73 22.51
N LEU A 134 -41.14 7.71 23.85
CA LEU A 134 -39.85 7.69 24.52
C LEU A 134 -39.04 6.43 24.22
N ALA A 135 -39.70 5.26 24.15
CA ALA A 135 -39.04 4.01 23.78
C ALA A 135 -38.52 4.06 22.34
N ASP A 136 -39.31 4.58 21.40
CA ASP A 136 -38.93 4.73 20.00
C ASP A 136 -37.76 5.72 19.83
N LEU A 137 -37.79 6.85 20.54
CA LEU A 137 -36.69 7.82 20.54
C LEU A 137 -35.40 7.22 21.12
N HIS A 138 -35.49 6.46 22.21
CA HIS A 138 -34.31 5.75 22.74
C HIS A 138 -33.77 4.71 21.76
N ALA A 139 -34.63 3.98 21.06
CA ALA A 139 -34.20 3.03 20.03
C ALA A 139 -33.51 3.74 18.84
N GLN A 140 -34.05 4.89 18.40
CA GLN A 140 -33.43 5.71 17.35
C GLN A 140 -32.08 6.27 17.79
N LEU A 141 -31.96 6.75 19.04
CA LEU A 141 -30.68 7.22 19.58
C LEU A 141 -29.65 6.10 19.66
N ALA A 142 -30.03 4.91 20.14
CA ALA A 142 -29.15 3.75 20.18
C ALA A 142 -28.65 3.35 18.78
N ALA A 143 -29.55 3.31 17.79
CA ALA A 143 -29.16 3.02 16.40
C ALA A 143 -28.21 4.09 15.82
N ARG A 144 -28.45 5.37 16.11
CA ARG A 144 -27.56 6.47 15.72
C ARG A 144 -26.19 6.37 16.39
N ASP A 145 -26.13 5.99 17.65
CA ASP A 145 -24.86 5.79 18.37
C ASP A 145 -24.07 4.61 17.79
N GLU A 146 -24.72 3.51 17.42
CA GLU A 146 -24.09 2.39 16.73
C GLU A 146 -23.53 2.80 15.35
N GLU A 147 -24.31 3.53 14.55
CA GLU A 147 -23.88 4.09 13.27
C GLU A 147 -22.66 5.03 13.45
N LEU A 148 -22.69 5.92 14.45
CA LEU A 148 -21.58 6.83 14.76
C LEU A 148 -20.32 6.09 15.20
N LEU A 149 -20.46 5.02 15.99
CA LEU A 149 -19.33 4.17 16.37
C LEU A 149 -18.76 3.46 15.15
N GLY A 150 -19.61 2.92 14.27
CA GLY A 150 -19.20 2.33 12.99
C GLY A 150 -18.37 3.30 12.14
N LEU A 151 -18.90 4.50 11.89
CA LEU A 151 -18.22 5.54 11.12
C LEU A 151 -16.90 5.99 11.77
N ARG A 152 -16.82 6.04 13.10
CA ARG A 152 -15.58 6.37 13.82
C ARG A 152 -14.51 5.29 13.65
N LEU A 153 -14.89 4.02 13.67
CA LEU A 153 -13.97 2.90 13.44
C LEU A 153 -13.49 2.89 11.99
N GLU A 154 -14.38 3.09 11.03
CA GLU A 154 -14.02 3.21 9.61
C GLU A 154 -13.09 4.39 9.34
N SER A 155 -13.37 5.55 9.92
CA SER A 155 -12.52 6.74 9.81
C SER A 155 -11.11 6.49 10.34
N ARG A 156 -10.97 5.83 11.50
CA ARG A 156 -9.66 5.43 12.06
C ARG A 156 -8.92 4.46 11.14
N ALA A 157 -9.61 3.43 10.64
CA ALA A 157 -9.03 2.46 9.72
C ALA A 157 -8.55 3.11 8.40
N LEU A 158 -9.32 4.06 7.86
CA LEU A 158 -8.91 4.83 6.69
C LEU A 158 -7.71 5.72 6.98
N GLN A 159 -7.67 6.41 8.14
CA GLN A 159 -6.52 7.22 8.55
C GLN A 159 -5.25 6.38 8.70
N GLU A 160 -5.34 5.18 9.28
CA GLU A 160 -4.21 4.25 9.37
C GLU A 160 -3.71 3.82 7.99
N ARG A 161 -4.62 3.48 7.07
CA ARG A 161 -4.26 3.15 5.68
C ARG A 161 -3.58 4.31 4.96
N THR A 162 -4.09 5.54 5.12
CA THR A 162 -3.47 6.72 4.52
C THR A 162 -2.07 6.94 5.08
N ARG A 163 -1.86 6.82 6.39
CA ARG A 163 -0.52 6.94 7.00
C ARG A 163 0.46 5.90 6.46
N LEU A 164 0.02 4.65 6.30
CA LEU A 164 0.85 3.59 5.72
C LEU A 164 1.19 3.84 4.25
N GLN A 165 0.24 4.39 3.48
CA GLN A 165 0.49 4.76 2.08
C GLN A 165 1.44 5.96 1.98
N GLU A 166 1.27 6.97 2.84
CA GLU A 166 2.17 8.12 2.93
C GLU A 166 3.60 7.68 3.27
N SER A 167 3.78 6.82 4.28
CA SER A 167 5.11 6.30 4.63
C SER A 167 5.73 5.49 3.49
N ALA A 168 4.97 4.59 2.87
CA ALA A 168 5.46 3.82 1.72
C ALA A 168 5.82 4.72 0.53
N SER A 169 5.05 5.78 0.29
CA SER A 169 5.35 6.74 -0.78
C SER A 169 6.63 7.53 -0.50
N ALA A 170 6.86 7.95 0.75
CA ALA A 170 8.07 8.63 1.16
C ALA A 170 9.30 7.71 1.08
N GLU A 171 9.16 6.44 1.46
CA GLU A 171 10.21 5.42 1.30
C GLU A 171 10.57 5.24 -0.17
N LEU A 172 9.59 5.07 -1.06
CA LEU A 172 9.83 4.95 -2.50
C LEU A 172 10.48 6.21 -3.10
N GLN A 173 10.06 7.40 -2.68
CA GLN A 173 10.68 8.65 -3.11
C GLN A 173 12.14 8.75 -2.68
N SER A 174 12.48 8.34 -1.45
CA SER A 174 13.87 8.30 -0.99
C SER A 174 14.71 7.25 -1.72
N GLN A 175 14.14 6.08 -2.03
CA GLN A 175 14.79 5.07 -2.87
C GLN A 175 15.04 5.57 -4.30
N LEU A 176 14.09 6.30 -4.89
CA LEU A 176 14.26 6.90 -6.22
C LEU A 176 15.34 8.00 -6.20
N ALA A 177 15.39 8.83 -5.16
CA ALA A 177 16.41 9.85 -5.03
C ALA A 177 17.81 9.24 -4.92
N THR A 178 17.99 8.25 -4.03
CA THR A 178 19.27 7.55 -3.86
C THR A 178 19.70 6.78 -5.12
N ALA A 179 18.77 6.14 -5.82
CA ALA A 179 19.06 5.49 -7.11
C ALA A 179 19.46 6.51 -8.20
N GLY A 180 18.81 7.69 -8.21
CA GLY A 180 19.14 8.79 -9.10
C GLY A 180 20.54 9.35 -8.86
N GLU A 181 20.91 9.55 -7.60
CA GLU A 181 22.26 9.97 -7.20
C GLU A 181 23.31 8.93 -7.61
N ALA A 182 23.10 7.65 -7.30
CA ALA A 182 24.01 6.58 -7.68
C ALA A 182 24.18 6.46 -9.21
N ALA A 183 23.10 6.65 -9.98
CA ALA A 183 23.17 6.65 -11.44
C ALA A 183 23.94 7.87 -11.98
N ALA A 184 23.75 9.06 -11.39
CA ALA A 184 24.50 10.26 -11.76
C ALA A 184 25.99 10.13 -11.44
N GLU A 185 26.33 9.58 -10.27
CA GLU A 185 27.70 9.26 -9.88
C GLU A 185 28.34 8.29 -10.87
N ALA A 186 27.69 7.16 -11.17
CA ALA A 186 28.17 6.17 -12.14
C ALA A 186 28.36 6.76 -13.54
N ALA A 187 27.44 7.63 -13.99
CA ALA A 187 27.59 8.32 -15.26
C ALA A 187 28.83 9.25 -15.27
N SER A 188 29.07 9.97 -14.17
CA SER A 188 30.22 10.87 -14.03
C SER A 188 31.56 10.12 -13.98
N THR A 189 31.61 8.97 -13.28
CA THR A 189 32.82 8.14 -13.20
C THR A 189 33.13 7.54 -14.56
N HIS A 190 32.15 6.96 -15.25
CA HIS A 190 32.33 6.42 -16.60
C HIS A 190 32.73 7.49 -17.62
N ALA A 191 32.15 8.69 -17.55
CA ALA A 191 32.57 9.80 -18.39
C ALA A 191 34.04 10.20 -18.12
N GLY A 192 34.46 10.20 -16.85
CA GLY A 192 35.84 10.43 -16.45
C GLY A 192 36.82 9.36 -16.96
N GLU A 193 36.47 8.08 -16.83
CA GLU A 193 37.25 6.95 -17.33
C GLU A 193 37.44 7.02 -18.85
N LEU A 194 36.36 7.26 -19.60
CA LEU A 194 36.42 7.41 -21.06
C LEU A 194 37.27 8.60 -21.48
N ALA A 195 37.20 9.72 -20.76
CA ALA A 195 38.04 10.88 -21.02
C ALA A 195 39.53 10.56 -20.78
N ALA A 196 39.85 9.84 -19.70
CA ALA A 196 41.22 9.42 -19.39
C ALA A 196 41.77 8.44 -20.45
N GLU A 197 40.96 7.48 -20.91
CA GLU A 197 41.34 6.56 -21.97
C GLU A 197 41.59 7.28 -23.30
N ARG A 198 40.72 8.21 -23.68
CA ARG A 198 40.91 9.05 -24.88
C ARG A 198 42.21 9.83 -24.81
N MET A 199 42.50 10.47 -23.68
CA MET A 199 43.78 11.19 -23.48
C MET A 199 45.00 10.26 -23.60
N ARG A 200 44.91 9.01 -23.08
CA ARG A 200 45.98 8.02 -23.23
C ARG A 200 46.17 7.61 -24.68
N TYR A 201 45.09 7.32 -25.41
CA TYR A 201 45.14 7.00 -26.84
C TYR A 201 45.70 8.16 -27.67
N ASP A 202 45.28 9.39 -27.40
CA ASP A 202 45.82 10.59 -28.06
C ASP A 202 47.30 10.79 -27.75
N GLY A 203 47.73 10.51 -26.51
CA GLY A 203 49.13 10.54 -26.12
C GLY A 203 49.98 9.50 -26.87
N LEU A 204 49.53 8.25 -26.89
CA LEU A 204 50.21 7.15 -27.58
C LEU A 204 50.26 7.36 -29.09
N SER A 205 49.17 7.83 -29.72
CA SER A 205 49.15 8.12 -31.15
C SER A 205 50.14 9.23 -31.53
N ARG A 206 50.24 10.30 -30.72
CA ARG A 206 51.25 11.35 -30.92
C ARG A 206 52.67 10.82 -30.71
N GLN A 207 52.90 9.94 -29.74
CA GLN A 207 54.20 9.30 -29.53
C GLN A 207 54.60 8.45 -30.74
N LEU A 208 53.69 7.61 -31.24
CA LEU A 208 53.92 6.78 -32.42
C LEU A 208 54.22 7.64 -33.66
N LEU A 209 53.51 8.76 -33.86
CA LEU A 209 53.81 9.69 -34.96
C LEU A 209 55.20 10.32 -34.82
N ARG A 210 55.64 10.65 -33.60
CA ARG A 210 56.99 11.18 -33.36
C ARG A 210 58.07 10.13 -33.57
N GLU A 211 57.87 8.91 -33.07
CA GLU A 211 58.80 7.80 -33.25
C GLU A 211 58.94 7.42 -34.72
N THR A 212 57.84 7.35 -35.46
CA THR A 212 57.87 7.06 -36.90
C THR A 212 58.50 8.20 -37.71
N ALA A 213 58.31 9.46 -37.32
CA ALA A 213 59.02 10.59 -37.92
C ALA A 213 60.54 10.49 -37.65
N HIS A 214 60.92 10.23 -36.40
CA HIS A 214 62.33 10.06 -36.02
C HIS A 214 62.99 8.90 -36.78
N GLN A 215 62.32 7.75 -36.88
CA GLN A 215 62.81 6.60 -37.66
C GLN A 215 63.00 6.95 -39.15
N ARG A 216 62.10 7.74 -39.74
CA ARG A 216 62.26 8.17 -41.15
C ARG A 216 63.47 9.07 -41.32
N GLU A 217 63.70 10.00 -40.39
CA GLU A 217 64.87 10.88 -40.40
C GLU A 217 66.17 10.08 -40.22
N THR A 218 66.22 9.12 -39.29
CA THR A 218 67.40 8.27 -39.09
C THR A 218 67.68 7.44 -40.36
N PHE A 219 66.68 6.81 -40.96
CA PHE A 219 66.87 6.08 -42.22
C PHE A 219 67.32 6.99 -43.37
N GLN A 220 66.80 8.21 -43.47
CA GLN A 220 67.24 9.17 -44.49
C GLN A 220 68.70 9.57 -44.29
N THR A 221 69.11 9.86 -43.05
CA THR A 221 70.51 10.23 -42.75
C THR A 221 71.48 9.07 -42.99
N GLU A 222 71.11 7.84 -42.60
CA GLU A 222 71.90 6.63 -42.90
C GLU A 222 72.01 6.39 -44.41
N ARG A 223 70.90 6.54 -45.15
CA ARG A 223 70.90 6.41 -46.60
C ARG A 223 71.85 7.42 -47.26
N VAL A 224 71.78 8.70 -46.88
CA VAL A 224 72.68 9.75 -47.41
C VAL A 224 74.13 9.43 -47.05
N ARG A 225 74.41 8.94 -45.83
CA ARG A 225 75.75 8.51 -45.42
C ARG A 225 76.27 7.37 -46.30
N LEU A 226 75.47 6.32 -46.51
CA LEU A 226 75.84 5.18 -47.33
C LEU A 226 76.00 5.56 -48.81
N GLU A 227 75.13 6.41 -49.35
CA GLU A 227 75.27 6.97 -50.71
C GLU A 227 76.60 7.73 -50.86
N GLY A 228 76.99 8.52 -49.84
CA GLY A 228 78.30 9.20 -49.81
C GLY A 228 79.50 8.25 -49.70
N GLU A 229 79.39 7.19 -48.90
CA GLU A 229 80.43 6.14 -48.80
C GLU A 229 80.57 5.37 -50.12
N LEU A 230 79.46 5.04 -50.79
CA LEU A 230 79.44 4.41 -52.11
C LEU A 230 80.04 5.32 -53.18
N ALA A 231 79.71 6.62 -53.19
CA ALA A 231 80.29 7.58 -54.13
C ALA A 231 81.83 7.66 -53.99
N ARG A 232 82.33 7.78 -52.75
CA ARG A 232 83.79 7.78 -52.47
C ARG A 232 84.45 6.46 -52.85
N ALA A 233 83.79 5.32 -52.63
CA ALA A 233 84.30 4.02 -53.06
C ALA A 233 84.36 3.92 -54.59
N GLY A 234 83.34 4.43 -55.29
CA GLY A 234 83.29 4.54 -56.74
C GLY A 234 84.40 5.42 -57.31
N GLU A 235 84.65 6.60 -56.71
CA GLU A 235 85.76 7.48 -57.09
C GLU A 235 87.13 6.80 -56.92
N ARG A 236 87.34 6.08 -55.80
CA ARG A 236 88.57 5.31 -55.58
C ARG A 236 88.74 4.19 -56.60
N LEU A 237 87.66 3.47 -56.93
CA LEU A 237 87.69 2.43 -57.97
C LEU A 237 88.03 3.04 -59.33
N ALA A 238 87.38 4.14 -59.73
CA ALA A 238 87.67 4.82 -60.98
C ALA A 238 89.13 5.32 -61.04
N ALA A 239 89.67 5.84 -59.93
CA ALA A 239 91.08 6.23 -59.86
C ALA A 239 92.03 5.04 -60.00
N LEU A 240 91.71 3.89 -59.38
CA LEU A 240 92.49 2.65 -59.52
C LEU A 240 92.39 2.06 -60.93
N GLU A 241 91.22 2.13 -61.56
CA GLU A 241 91.00 1.74 -62.96
C GLU A 241 91.80 2.63 -63.91
N ALA A 242 91.78 3.95 -63.74
CA ALA A 242 92.58 4.88 -64.53
C ALA A 242 94.10 4.65 -64.35
N LEU A 243 94.55 4.39 -63.11
CA LEU A 243 95.95 4.01 -62.85
C LEU A 243 96.30 2.69 -63.52
N ARG A 244 95.42 1.69 -63.47
CA ARG A 244 95.60 0.41 -64.14
C ARG A 244 95.68 0.58 -65.66
N GLU A 245 94.78 1.36 -66.26
CA GLU A 245 94.80 1.66 -67.70
C GLU A 245 96.09 2.35 -68.11
N ARG A 246 96.54 3.34 -67.33
CA ARG A 246 97.82 4.02 -67.53
C ARG A 246 99.00 3.05 -67.45
N LEU A 247 99.06 2.18 -66.42
CA LEU A 247 100.12 1.18 -66.29
C LEU A 247 100.10 0.14 -67.43
N LEU A 248 98.91 -0.23 -67.92
CA LEU A 248 98.78 -1.10 -69.09
C LEU A 248 99.28 -0.41 -70.38
N ALA A 249 99.01 0.90 -70.53
CA ALA A 249 99.54 1.69 -71.64
C ALA A 249 101.08 1.82 -71.54
N GLU A 250 101.62 2.16 -70.37
CA GLU A 250 103.07 2.24 -70.11
C GLU A 250 103.76 0.89 -70.38
N LEU A 251 103.18 -0.24 -69.97
CA LEU A 251 103.69 -1.58 -70.32
C LEU A 251 103.64 -1.87 -71.83
N GLY A 252 102.62 -1.36 -72.52
CA GLY A 252 102.51 -1.39 -73.97
C GLY A 252 103.64 -0.61 -74.64
N GLU A 253 103.89 0.62 -74.18
CA GLU A 253 104.97 1.48 -74.64
C GLU A 253 106.35 0.88 -74.36
N GLU A 254 106.59 0.32 -73.16
CA GLU A 254 107.84 -0.40 -72.85
C GLU A 254 108.06 -1.60 -73.75
N ARG A 255 107.00 -2.37 -74.06
CA ARG A 255 107.09 -3.51 -74.99
C ARG A 255 107.41 -3.02 -76.39
N ASN A 256 106.75 -1.97 -76.86
CA ASN A 256 107.03 -1.35 -78.16
C ASN A 256 108.48 -0.80 -78.21
N GLY A 257 108.93 -0.12 -77.16
CA GLY A 257 110.29 0.38 -77.01
C GLY A 257 111.34 -0.75 -76.96
N ARG A 258 111.08 -1.85 -76.23
CA ARG A 258 111.93 -3.04 -76.25
C ARG A 258 111.94 -3.73 -77.61
N GLN A 259 110.80 -3.80 -78.30
CA GLN A 259 110.72 -4.33 -79.66
C GLN A 259 111.48 -3.46 -80.65
N HIS A 260 111.39 -2.13 -80.54
CA HIS A 260 112.18 -1.19 -81.33
C HIS A 260 113.67 -1.30 -81.02
N ALA A 261 114.09 -1.30 -79.75
CA ALA A 261 115.49 -1.51 -79.37
C ALA A 261 116.02 -2.88 -79.81
N ALA A 262 115.21 -3.94 -79.75
CA ALA A 262 115.56 -5.25 -80.28
C ALA A 262 115.68 -5.24 -81.82
N ALA A 263 114.80 -4.52 -82.52
CA ALA A 263 114.88 -4.34 -83.96
C ALA A 263 116.10 -3.50 -84.37
N GLU A 264 116.43 -2.45 -83.62
CA GLU A 264 117.62 -1.63 -83.79
C GLU A 264 118.89 -2.43 -83.46
N ALA A 265 118.93 -3.19 -82.37
CA ALA A 265 120.03 -4.07 -82.04
C ALA A 265 120.21 -5.17 -83.09
N ALA A 266 119.11 -5.73 -83.63
CA ALA A 266 119.17 -6.65 -84.76
C ALA A 266 119.70 -5.96 -86.03
N ALA A 267 119.25 -4.73 -86.33
CA ALA A 267 119.77 -3.94 -87.44
C ALA A 267 121.27 -3.63 -87.27
N LEU A 268 121.71 -3.20 -86.08
CA LEU A 268 123.12 -2.98 -85.75
C LEU A 268 123.91 -4.29 -85.78
N ALA A 269 123.36 -5.42 -85.33
CA ALA A 269 123.99 -6.73 -85.45
C ALA A 269 124.18 -7.10 -86.93
N THR A 270 123.19 -6.86 -87.79
CA THR A 270 123.37 -7.04 -89.24
C THR A 270 124.42 -6.09 -89.83
N LEU A 271 124.51 -4.86 -89.32
CA LEU A 271 125.52 -3.87 -89.75
C LEU A 271 126.93 -4.26 -89.28
N VAL A 272 127.09 -4.79 -88.06
CA VAL A 272 128.34 -5.34 -87.53
C VAL A 272 128.72 -6.62 -88.27
N GLU A 273 127.76 -7.47 -88.62
CA GLU A 273 128.00 -8.65 -89.45
C GLU A 273 128.49 -8.23 -90.84
N GLN A 274 127.87 -7.20 -91.45
CA GLN A 274 128.34 -6.58 -92.69
C GLN A 274 129.76 -5.99 -92.54
N GLN A 275 130.07 -5.32 -91.42
CA GLN A 275 131.42 -4.79 -91.14
C GLN A 275 132.45 -5.90 -90.88
N ARG A 276 132.07 -7.03 -90.28
CA ARG A 276 132.94 -8.20 -90.14
C ARG A 276 133.17 -8.87 -91.49
N GLN A 277 132.17 -8.92 -92.35
CA GLN A 277 132.32 -9.40 -93.73
C GLN A 277 133.27 -8.50 -94.53
N THR A 278 133.18 -7.16 -94.40
CA THR A 278 134.14 -6.25 -95.06
C THR A 278 135.54 -6.33 -94.46
N LEU A 279 135.68 -6.48 -93.14
CA LEU A 279 136.99 -6.69 -92.50
C LEU A 279 137.60 -8.06 -92.82
N ALA A 280 136.80 -9.12 -92.99
CA ALA A 280 137.28 -10.41 -93.47
C ALA A 280 137.80 -10.34 -94.93
N LEU A 281 137.21 -9.45 -95.75
CA LEU A 281 137.68 -9.16 -97.11
C LEU A 281 138.96 -8.28 -97.13
N VAL A 282 139.25 -7.52 -96.08
CA VAL A 282 140.47 -6.69 -95.96
C VAL A 282 141.60 -7.41 -95.20
N GLY A 283 141.29 -8.29 -94.25
CA GLY A 283 142.27 -9.09 -93.51
C GLY A 283 142.87 -10.28 -94.27
N THR A 284 142.38 -10.57 -95.48
CA THR A 284 142.87 -11.68 -96.33
C THR A 284 143.97 -11.27 -97.32
N ALA A 285 144.57 -10.08 -97.16
CA ALA A 285 145.65 -9.59 -98.03
C ALA A 285 147.05 -9.45 -97.38
N THR A 286 147.22 -9.65 -96.07
CA THR A 286 148.56 -9.59 -95.44
C THR A 286 148.71 -10.54 -94.27
N ALA A 287 149.86 -11.23 -94.24
CA ALA A 287 150.38 -12.12 -93.19
C ALA A 287 149.99 -13.62 -93.24
N LYS A 288 150.53 -14.27 -94.27
CA LYS A 288 151.01 -15.65 -94.25
C LYS A 288 152.24 -15.74 -93.35
N GLN A 289 152.14 -16.17 -92.07
CA GLN A 289 153.23 -16.83 -91.31
C GLN A 289 152.84 -17.19 -89.87
N GLN A 290 153.15 -18.45 -89.49
CA GLN A 290 153.26 -19.00 -88.13
C GLN A 290 151.94 -19.27 -87.38
N ALA A 291 151.73 -20.35 -86.63
CA ALA A 291 152.39 -21.62 -86.37
C ALA A 291 151.33 -22.47 -85.61
N ALA A 292 151.08 -23.71 -86.01
CA ALA A 292 151.34 -24.91 -85.21
C ALA A 292 150.82 -24.91 -83.75
N GLY A 293 149.92 -25.84 -83.43
CA GLY A 293 149.92 -26.49 -82.11
C GLY A 293 148.56 -26.76 -81.43
N GLY A 294 148.29 -28.05 -81.18
CA GLY A 294 147.62 -28.56 -79.96
C GLY A 294 146.09 -28.51 -79.93
N ARG A 295 145.35 -29.58 -80.23
CA ARG A 295 144.99 -30.73 -79.37
C ARG A 295 144.32 -30.40 -78.01
N ARG A 296 143.07 -30.89 -77.92
CA ARG A 296 142.42 -31.67 -76.83
C ARG A 296 141.88 -30.97 -75.57
N SER A 297 140.72 -31.51 -75.18
CA SER A 297 140.25 -31.84 -73.82
C SER A 297 139.14 -30.91 -73.29
N ALA A 298 137.86 -31.31 -73.31
CA ALA A 298 137.18 -32.27 -72.44
C ALA A 298 136.78 -31.72 -71.06
N ARG A 299 135.45 -31.75 -70.84
CA ARG A 299 134.75 -32.34 -69.68
C ARG A 299 134.69 -31.53 -68.36
N ARG A 300 133.47 -31.57 -67.80
CA ARG A 300 133.12 -31.58 -66.34
C ARG A 300 133.32 -30.23 -65.62
N ALA A 301 132.61 -29.86 -64.56
CA ALA A 301 131.56 -30.48 -63.75
C ALA A 301 130.89 -29.39 -62.89
N THR A 302 129.61 -29.59 -62.59
CA THR A 302 128.94 -29.53 -61.26
C THR A 302 129.29 -28.47 -60.20
N ARG A 303 128.21 -27.94 -59.63
CA ARG A 303 127.95 -27.62 -58.19
C ARG A 303 128.79 -26.46 -57.61
N THR A 304 128.29 -25.62 -56.71
CA THR A 304 127.45 -25.86 -55.53
C THR A 304 126.99 -24.49 -54.98
N THR A 305 125.76 -24.42 -54.46
CA THR A 305 125.31 -23.87 -53.15
C THR A 305 125.93 -22.56 -52.61
N THR A 306 125.25 -21.67 -51.87
CA THR A 306 124.38 -21.87 -50.69
C THR A 306 123.95 -20.50 -50.14
N ALA A 307 122.75 -20.44 -49.53
CA ALA A 307 122.36 -19.64 -48.35
C ALA A 307 122.37 -18.08 -48.47
N ALA A 308 121.59 -17.27 -47.74
CA ALA A 308 120.71 -17.43 -46.57
C ALA A 308 119.71 -16.23 -46.58
N ALA A 309 118.43 -16.42 -46.25
CA ALA A 309 117.80 -16.10 -44.95
C ALA A 309 117.29 -14.64 -44.77
N SER A 310 115.97 -14.48 -44.66
CA SER A 310 115.26 -14.08 -43.42
C SER A 310 113.74 -13.91 -43.71
N THR A 311 112.80 -14.64 -43.05
CA THR A 311 112.09 -14.32 -41.77
C THR A 311 111.46 -12.91 -41.77
N SER A 312 110.20 -12.64 -41.44
CA SER A 312 109.08 -13.36 -40.81
C SER A 312 107.78 -12.48 -40.89
N PRO A 313 106.59 -12.97 -40.50
CA PRO A 313 105.28 -12.30 -40.57
C PRO A 313 104.79 -11.72 -39.21
N ARG A 314 103.48 -11.39 -39.11
CA ARG A 314 102.63 -10.98 -37.93
C ARG A 314 102.58 -9.46 -37.71
N THR A 315 101.44 -8.77 -37.56
CA THR A 315 100.24 -8.91 -36.67
C THR A 315 99.11 -8.00 -37.17
N ALA A 316 97.86 -8.46 -37.28
CA ALA A 316 96.73 -8.26 -36.34
C ALA A 316 96.21 -6.81 -36.16
N ARG A 317 95.01 -6.54 -36.69
CA ARG A 317 93.84 -6.02 -35.96
C ARG A 317 92.57 -6.22 -36.76
#